data_AF-A0A7C5RXU3-F1
#
_entry.id   AF-A0A7C5RXU3-F1
#
_cell.length_a   1.000
_cell.length_b   1.000
_cell.length_c   1.000
_cell.angle_alpha   90.00
_cell.angle_beta   90.00
_cell.angle_gamma   90.00
#
_symmetry.space_group_name_H-M   'P 1'
#
loop_
_entity.id
_entity.type
_entity.pdbx_description
1 polymer ?
#
loop_
_entity_poly.entity_id
_entity_poly.type
_entity_poly.pdbx_seq_one_letter_code
_entity_poly.pdbx_strand_id
1 'polypeptide(L)'
;MTGNNGLRHQVDMEIRIRRIIFYTLIFLSFIYIISSLVFGDMGLIKYIELYKKKNHLEASIKEINQENQLLKEQIKLLKEDPFFKEKYAREEFGLAKPDEYIFQYDR
;
A
#
# COMPACT_ATOMS: atom_id res chain seq x y z
N MET A 1 -15.21 58.20 -50.36
CA MET A 1 -14.40 56.97 -50.26
C MET A 1 -14.03 56.74 -48.80
N THR A 2 -14.91 56.14 -47.99
CA THR A 2 -14.61 55.74 -46.59
C THR A 2 -15.76 54.85 -46.10
N GLY A 3 -15.74 53.55 -46.42
CA GLY A 3 -16.89 52.70 -46.10
C GLY A 3 -16.65 51.20 -46.05
N ASN A 4 -15.41 50.73 -45.90
CA ASN A 4 -15.13 49.28 -45.94
C ASN A 4 -14.24 48.74 -44.80
N ASN A 5 -13.79 49.60 -43.86
CA ASN A 5 -12.90 49.17 -42.78
C ASN A 5 -13.63 48.68 -41.52
N GLY A 6 -14.87 49.13 -41.27
CA GLY A 6 -15.64 48.73 -40.07
C GLY A 6 -16.15 47.29 -40.12
N LEU A 7 -16.64 46.85 -41.28
CA LEU A 7 -17.23 45.51 -41.46
C LEU A 7 -16.18 44.40 -41.35
N ARG A 8 -14.97 44.61 -41.91
CA ARG A 8 -13.85 43.66 -41.79
C ARG A 8 -13.39 43.52 -40.34
N HIS A 9 -13.26 44.65 -39.64
CA HIS A 9 -12.88 44.64 -38.22
C HIS A 9 -13.95 43.98 -37.35
N GLN A 10 -15.24 44.10 -37.70
CA GLN A 10 -16.31 43.42 -36.99
C GLN A 10 -16.23 41.89 -37.17
N VAL A 11 -16.06 41.42 -38.41
CA VAL A 11 -15.94 39.98 -38.71
C VAL A 11 -14.70 39.36 -38.05
N ASP A 12 -13.56 40.05 -38.08
CA ASP A 12 -12.32 39.55 -37.44
C ASP A 12 -12.46 39.42 -35.91
N MET A 13 -13.21 40.33 -35.28
CA MET A 13 -13.47 40.30 -33.84
C MET A 13 -14.41 39.15 -33.47
N GLU A 14 -15.46 38.88 -34.25
CA GLU A 14 -16.35 37.74 -34.02
C GLU A 14 -15.63 36.39 -34.18
N ILE A 15 -14.77 36.27 -35.19
CA ILE A 15 -13.95 35.06 -35.41
C ILE A 15 -12.98 34.84 -34.24
N ARG A 16 -12.35 35.91 -33.73
CA ARG A 16 -11.42 35.84 -32.59
C ARG A 16 -12.14 35.38 -31.32
N ILE A 17 -13.31 35.95 -31.01
CA ILE A 17 -14.10 35.59 -29.84
C ILE A 17 -14.53 34.11 -29.91
N ARG A 18 -15.05 33.66 -31.06
CA ARG A 18 -15.44 32.26 -31.26
C ARG A 18 -14.27 31.29 -31.06
N ARG A 19 -13.09 31.66 -31.54
CA ARG A 19 -11.86 30.86 -31.38
C ARG A 19 -11.42 30.79 -29.92
N ILE A 20 -11.48 31.91 -29.19
CA ILE A 20 -11.15 31.93 -27.75
C ILE A 20 -12.12 31.04 -26.98
N ILE A 21 -13.43 31.16 -27.22
CA ILE A 21 -14.44 30.32 -26.57
C ILE A 21 -14.21 28.84 -26.86
N PHE A 22 -13.85 28.50 -28.10
CA PHE A 22 -13.55 27.12 -28.47
C PHE A 22 -12.33 26.57 -27.71
N TYR A 23 -11.24 27.34 -27.65
CA TYR A 23 -10.04 26.92 -26.91
C TYR A 23 -10.27 26.87 -25.40
N THR A 24 -11.04 27.79 -24.82
CA THR A 24 -11.34 27.75 -23.39
C THR A 24 -12.21 26.54 -23.05
N LEU A 25 -13.18 26.18 -23.89
CA LEU A 25 -13.99 24.96 -23.72
C LEU A 25 -13.15 23.69 -23.81
N ILE A 26 -12.25 23.59 -24.79
CA ILE A 26 -11.33 22.46 -24.91
C ILE A 26 -10.44 22.36 -23.67
N PHE A 27 -9.86 23.49 -23.25
CA PHE A 27 -8.98 23.53 -22.09
C PHE A 27 -9.70 23.09 -20.81
N LEU A 28 -10.93 23.56 -20.60
CA LEU A 28 -11.73 23.20 -19.43
C LEU A 28 -12.16 21.72 -19.45
N SER A 29 -12.51 21.19 -20.63
CA SER A 29 -12.78 19.76 -20.82
C SER A 29 -11.55 18.91 -20.53
N PHE A 30 -10.37 19.34 -20.98
CA PHE A 30 -9.11 18.63 -20.74
C PHE A 30 -8.77 18.60 -19.25
N ILE A 31 -8.93 19.72 -18.54
CA ILE A 31 -8.77 19.78 -17.08
C ILE A 31 -9.74 18.82 -16.38
N TYR A 32 -11.00 18.78 -16.80
CA TYR A 32 -12.00 17.89 -16.22
C TYR A 32 -11.63 16.41 -16.40
N ILE A 33 -11.14 16.02 -17.59
CA ILE A 33 -10.71 14.65 -17.85
C ILE A 33 -9.51 14.29 -16.97
N ILE A 34 -8.51 15.17 -16.89
CA ILE A 34 -7.32 14.94 -16.05
C ILE A 34 -7.72 14.84 -14.57
N SER A 35 -8.56 15.75 -14.07
CA SER A 35 -8.98 15.70 -12.67
C SER A 35 -9.77 14.43 -12.37
N SER A 36 -10.67 14.02 -13.26
CA SER A 36 -11.40 12.76 -13.14
C SER A 36 -10.48 11.54 -13.18
N LEU A 37 -9.43 11.54 -14.01
CA LEU A 37 -8.46 10.44 -14.07
C LEU A 37 -7.57 10.36 -12.81
N VAL A 38 -7.24 11.50 -12.21
CA VAL A 38 -6.39 11.55 -11.01
C VAL A 38 -7.21 11.24 -9.75
N PHE A 39 -8.38 11.88 -9.61
CA PHE A 39 -9.22 11.87 -8.40
C PHE A 39 -10.46 10.98 -8.49
N GLY A 40 -10.72 10.33 -9.62
CA GLY A 40 -11.82 9.36 -9.74
C GLY A 40 -11.60 8.12 -8.87
N ASP A 41 -12.67 7.36 -8.66
CA ASP A 41 -12.66 6.16 -7.81
C ASP A 41 -11.64 5.09 -8.24
N MET A 42 -11.34 5.04 -9.53
CA MET A 42 -10.31 4.20 -10.16
C MET A 42 -9.13 5.02 -10.70
N GLY A 43 -8.90 6.18 -10.11
CA GLY A 43 -7.82 7.07 -10.51
C GLY A 43 -6.43 6.62 -10.05
N LEU A 44 -5.44 7.38 -10.48
CA LEU A 44 -4.02 7.12 -10.19
C LEU A 44 -3.71 7.06 -8.69
N ILE A 45 -4.35 7.91 -7.89
CA ILE A 45 -4.15 7.93 -6.43
C ILE A 45 -4.57 6.59 -5.82
N LYS A 46 -5.74 6.08 -6.22
CA LYS A 46 -6.25 4.80 -5.71
C LYS A 46 -5.36 3.64 -6.11
N TYR A 47 -4.87 3.65 -7.34
CA TYR A 47 -3.92 2.64 -7.82
C TYR A 47 -2.66 2.58 -6.96
N ILE A 48 -2.06 3.73 -6.63
CA ILE A 48 -0.85 3.78 -5.79
C ILE A 48 -1.13 3.26 -4.38
N GLU A 49 -2.27 3.62 -3.79
CA GLU A 49 -2.69 3.12 -2.47
C GLU A 49 -2.84 1.60 -2.48
N LEU A 50 -3.56 1.06 -3.47
CA LEU A 50 -3.77 -0.38 -3.62
C LEU A 50 -2.45 -1.13 -3.86
N TYR A 51 -1.55 -0.56 -4.67
CA TYR A 51 -0.24 -1.14 -4.92
C TYR A 51 0.60 -1.21 -3.65
N LYS A 52 0.63 -0.13 -2.85
CA LYS A 52 1.31 -0.13 -1.54
C LYS A 52 0.70 -1.16 -0.59
N LYS A 53 -0.63 -1.22 -0.52
CA LYS A 53 -1.34 -2.18 0.34
C LYS A 53 -1.05 -3.62 -0.06
N LYS A 54 -1.02 -3.91 -1.37
CA LYS A 54 -0.63 -5.21 -1.90
C LYS A 54 0.78 -5.59 -1.46
N ASN A 55 1.76 -4.70 -1.66
CA ASN A 55 3.15 -4.97 -1.30
C ASN A 55 3.33 -5.19 0.21
N HIS A 56 2.62 -4.42 1.04
CA HIS A 56 2.63 -4.61 2.48
C HIS A 56 2.05 -5.98 2.86
N LEU A 57 0.91 -6.36 2.29
CA LEU A 57 0.30 -7.66 2.55
C LEU A 57 1.20 -8.82 2.12
N GLU A 58 1.85 -8.72 0.97
CA GLU A 58 2.82 -9.73 0.50
C GLU A 58 4.01 -9.85 1.45
N ALA A 59 4.54 -8.74 1.95
CA ALA A 59 5.61 -8.74 2.95
C ALA A 59 5.15 -9.42 4.25
N SER A 60 3.98 -9.05 4.79
CA SER A 60 3.43 -9.66 6.00
C SER A 60 3.18 -11.16 5.84
N ILE A 61 2.68 -11.60 4.68
CA ILE A 61 2.50 -13.03 4.38
C ILE A 61 3.85 -13.75 4.42
N LYS A 62 4.90 -13.15 3.86
CA LYS A 62 6.23 -13.74 3.85
C LYS A 62 6.79 -13.89 5.28
N GLU A 63 6.67 -12.85 6.10
CA GLU A 63 7.12 -12.87 7.51
C GLU A 63 6.38 -13.95 8.31
N ILE A 64 5.04 -13.97 8.24
CA ILE A 64 4.22 -14.96 8.95
C ILE A 64 4.54 -16.39 8.48
N ASN A 65 4.82 -16.59 7.19
CA ASN A 65 5.22 -17.91 6.69
C ASN A 65 6.59 -18.35 7.22
N GLN A 66 7.54 -17.43 7.35
CA GLN A 66 8.85 -17.73 7.93
C GLN A 66 8.71 -18.08 9.41
N GLU A 67 7.93 -17.31 10.17
CA GLU A 67 7.66 -17.59 11.58
C GLU A 67 6.96 -18.95 11.76
N ASN A 68 5.96 -19.24 10.93
CA ASN A 68 5.28 -20.54 10.93
C ASN A 68 6.24 -21.71 10.64
N GLN A 69 7.22 -21.53 9.75
CA GLN A 69 8.21 -22.57 9.47
C GLN A 69 9.11 -22.81 10.68
N LEU A 70 9.63 -21.73 11.29
CA LEU A 70 10.46 -21.81 12.50
C LEU A 70 9.71 -22.47 13.67
N LEU A 71 8.46 -22.09 13.89
CA LEU A 71 7.63 -22.69 14.95
C LEU A 71 7.36 -24.18 14.69
N LYS A 72 7.13 -24.58 13.44
CA LYS A 72 6.96 -26.00 13.08
C LYS A 72 8.23 -26.79 13.34
N GLU A 73 9.39 -26.24 13.03
CA GLU A 73 10.68 -26.86 13.33
C GLU A 73 10.89 -27.01 14.85
N GLN A 74 10.59 -25.98 15.63
CA GLN A 74 10.65 -26.05 17.10
C GLN A 74 9.71 -27.11 17.67
N ILE A 75 8.46 -27.17 17.18
CA ILE A 75 7.50 -28.21 17.59
C ILE A 75 8.02 -29.61 17.23
N LYS A 76 8.64 -29.76 16.06
CA LYS A 76 9.23 -31.04 15.64
C LYS A 76 10.35 -31.46 16.59
N LEU A 77 11.29 -30.56 16.88
CA LEU A 77 12.36 -30.80 17.85
C LEU A 77 11.81 -31.17 19.23
N LEU A 78 10.82 -30.43 19.72
CA LEU A 78 10.18 -30.70 21.01
C LEU A 78 9.50 -32.08 21.06
N LYS A 79 8.94 -32.55 19.93
CA LYS A 79 8.26 -33.86 19.86
C LYS A 79 9.24 -35.01 19.74
N GLU A 80 10.22 -34.88 18.85
CA GLU A 80 11.11 -35.97 18.41
C GLU A 80 12.35 -36.11 19.29
N ASP A 81 12.82 -35.03 19.93
CA ASP A 81 14.00 -35.05 20.79
C ASP A 81 13.63 -35.04 22.29
N PRO A 82 13.82 -36.17 23.01
CA PRO A 82 13.58 -36.26 24.44
C PRO A 82 14.46 -35.29 25.26
N PHE A 83 15.70 -35.06 24.82
CA PHE A 83 16.63 -34.15 25.49
C PHE A 83 16.16 -32.70 25.36
N PHE A 84 15.72 -32.30 24.17
CA PHE A 84 15.19 -30.95 23.94
C PHE A 84 13.89 -30.71 24.73
N LYS A 85 13.02 -31.71 24.85
CA LYS A 85 11.80 -31.66 25.66
C LYS A 85 12.09 -31.51 27.15
N GLU A 86 13.04 -32.29 27.67
CA GLU A 86 13.46 -32.20 29.08
C GLU A 86 14.13 -30.85 29.38
N LYS A 87 14.99 -30.37 28.47
CA LYS A 87 15.62 -29.05 28.57
C LYS A 87 14.58 -27.92 28.60
N TYR A 88 13.62 -27.93 27.67
CA TYR A 88 12.56 -26.93 27.60
C TYR A 88 11.67 -26.94 28.86
N ALA A 89 11.33 -28.13 29.39
CA ALA A 89 10.59 -28.26 30.64
C ALA A 89 11.34 -27.70 31.85
N ARG A 90 12.67 -27.88 31.91
CA ARG A 90 13.54 -27.35 32.98
C ARG A 90 13.71 -25.84 32.89
N GLU A 91 13.98 -25.30 31.70
CA GLU A 91 14.30 -23.88 31.50
C GLU A 91 13.05 -22.99 31.56
N GLU A 92 11.97 -23.37 30.88
CA GLU A 92 10.78 -22.50 30.78
C GLU A 92 9.78 -22.70 31.92
N PHE A 93 9.68 -23.93 32.45
CA PHE A 93 8.70 -24.27 33.48
C PHE A 93 9.32 -24.60 34.84
N GLY A 94 10.66 -24.64 34.93
CA GLY A 94 11.34 -25.00 36.18
C GLY A 94 11.05 -26.42 36.65
N LEU A 95 10.63 -27.32 35.76
CA LEU A 95 10.26 -28.69 36.15
C LEU A 95 11.52 -29.54 36.37
N ALA A 96 11.47 -30.41 37.38
CA ALA A 96 12.50 -31.39 37.69
C ALA A 96 11.87 -32.78 37.88
N LYS A 97 12.67 -33.84 37.75
CA LYS A 97 12.17 -35.19 38.02
C LYS A 97 11.86 -35.36 39.53
N PRO A 98 11.01 -36.33 39.91
CA PRO A 98 10.65 -36.52 41.32
C PRO A 98 11.83 -36.74 42.28
N ASP A 99 12.97 -37.17 41.76
CA ASP A 99 14.24 -37.44 42.46
C ASP A 99 15.25 -36.28 42.41
N GLU A 100 14.86 -35.11 41.89
CA GLU A 100 15.74 -33.95 41.70
C GLU A 100 15.29 -32.73 42.53
N TYR A 101 16.25 -31.92 42.99
CA TYR A 101 16.00 -30.69 43.75
C TYR A 101 16.22 -29.44 42.89
N ILE A 102 15.28 -28.50 42.95
CA ILE A 102 15.39 -27.19 42.30
C ILE A 102 15.98 -26.19 43.31
N PHE A 103 17.16 -25.66 43.03
CA PHE A 103 17.77 -24.61 43.83
C PHE A 103 17.40 -23.24 43.26
N GLN A 104 16.57 -22.47 43.98
CA GLN A 104 16.33 -21.05 43.69
C GLN A 104 17.14 -20.23 44.69
N TYR A 105 17.97 -19.32 44.19
CA TYR A 105 18.68 -18.35 45.01
C TYR A 105 17.85 -17.07 45.07
N ASP A 106 17.48 -16.63 46.27
CA ASP A 106 16.96 -15.28 46.47
C ASP A 106 18.05 -14.27 46.07
N ARG A 107 17.67 -13.25 45.30
CA ARG A 107 18.58 -12.14 44.93
C ARG A 107 18.88 -11.24 46.12
#